data_AF-A0A7Y2VNB3-F1
#
_entry.id   AF-A0A7Y2VNB3-F1
#
_cell.length_a   1.000
_cell.length_b   1.000
_cell.length_c   1.000
_cell.angle_alpha   90.00
_cell.angle_beta   90.00
_cell.angle_gamma   90.00
#
_symmetry.space_group_name_H-M   'P 1'
#
loop_
_entity.id
_entity.type
_entity.pdbx_description
1 polymer ?
#
loop_
_entity_poly.entity_id
_entity_poly.type
_entity_poly.pdbx_seq_one_letter_code
_entity_poly.pdbx_strand_id
1 'polypeptide(L)'
;IRGLSPYPAAWTNLINGEEEIYIKVYSAVYIKEEHTYKPGKVLNAKSSIRIAVRDGFIDMEEIQLPGKRKMSAREVLNGLKLKDNAHVV
;
A
#
# COMPACT_ATOMS: atom_id res chain seq x y z
N ILE A 1 -0.01 -11.70 2.57
CA ILE A 1 -0.27 -11.37 1.14
C ILE A 1 -0.26 -12.62 0.28
N ARG A 2 0.90 -13.26 0.03
CA ARG A 2 1.00 -14.43 -0.88
C ARG A 2 0.05 -15.59 -0.53
N GLY A 3 -0.09 -15.94 0.74
CA GLY A 3 -0.98 -17.02 1.19
C GLY A 3 -2.49 -16.74 1.04
N LEU A 4 -2.88 -15.52 0.68
CA LEU A 4 -4.28 -15.14 0.42
C LEU A 4 -4.51 -14.80 -1.07
N SER A 5 -3.47 -14.79 -1.90
CA SER A 5 -3.57 -14.44 -3.32
C SER A 5 -3.78 -15.71 -4.17
N PRO A 6 -4.67 -15.69 -5.19
CA PRO A 6 -5.47 -14.56 -5.68
C PRO A 6 -6.82 -14.38 -4.96
N TYR A 7 -7.24 -15.35 -4.14
CA TYR A 7 -8.50 -15.32 -3.41
C TYR A 7 -8.30 -15.87 -1.98
N PRO A 8 -8.77 -15.19 -0.91
CA PRO A 8 -9.65 -13.99 -0.89
C PRO A 8 -8.96 -12.64 -1.15
N ALA A 9 -7.64 -12.67 -1.40
CA ALA A 9 -6.70 -11.55 -1.40
C ALA A 9 -6.50 -10.92 -0.01
N ALA A 10 -5.28 -10.44 0.23
CA ALA A 10 -5.03 -9.56 1.37
C ALA A 10 -5.69 -8.20 1.10
N TRP A 11 -6.12 -7.51 2.14
CA TRP A 11 -6.74 -6.19 2.01
C TRP A 11 -6.37 -5.33 3.21
N THR A 12 -6.51 -4.02 3.06
CA THR A 12 -6.30 -3.00 4.08
C THR A 12 -7.06 -1.74 3.67
N ASN A 13 -7.27 -0.81 4.59
CA ASN A 13 -7.86 0.49 4.29
C ASN A 13 -6.75 1.54 4.24
N LEU A 14 -6.61 2.20 3.09
CA LEU A 14 -5.72 3.34 2.93
C LEU A 14 -6.48 4.61 3.32
N ILE A 15 -6.03 5.25 4.39
CA ILE A 15 -6.52 6.56 4.83
C ILE A 15 -5.67 7.64 4.16
N ASN A 16 -6.28 8.48 3.33
CA ASN A 16 -5.63 9.54 2.57
C ASN A 16 -6.24 10.92 2.88
N GLY A 17 -5.90 11.46 4.06
CA GLY A 17 -6.59 12.62 4.61
C GLY A 17 -7.93 12.20 5.20
N GLU A 18 -9.04 12.68 4.63
CA GLU A 18 -10.40 12.33 5.05
C GLU A 18 -10.98 11.14 4.26
N GLU A 19 -10.29 10.70 3.21
CA GLU A 19 -10.74 9.59 2.37
C GLU A 19 -10.26 8.26 2.94
N GLU A 20 -11.18 7.30 3.10
CA GLU A 20 -10.87 5.90 3.38
C GLU A 20 -11.07 5.07 2.12
N ILE A 21 -9.99 4.44 1.65
CA ILE A 21 -9.98 3.68 0.40
C ILE A 21 -9.67 2.23 0.72
N TYR A 22 -10.66 1.36 0.55
CA TYR A 22 -10.47 -0.08 0.66
C TYR A 22 -9.60 -0.59 -0.50
N ILE A 23 -8.45 -1.18 -0.20
CA ILE A 23 -7.54 -1.71 -1.21
C ILE A 23 -7.28 -3.20 -1.00
N LYS A 24 -7.24 -3.95 -2.10
CA LYS A 24 -6.73 -5.33 -2.11
C LYS A 24 -5.29 -5.35 -2.56
N VAL A 25 -4.49 -6.19 -1.92
CA VAL A 25 -3.06 -6.36 -2.19
C VAL A 25 -2.82 -7.76 -2.72
N TYR A 26 -2.29 -7.84 -3.93
CA TYR A 26 -2.03 -9.09 -4.64
C TYR A 26 -0.54 -9.47 -4.59
N SER A 27 0.34 -8.49 -4.77
CA SER A 27 1.79 -8.65 -4.61
C SER A 27 2.41 -7.47 -3.89
N ALA A 28 3.41 -7.76 -3.07
CA ALA A 28 4.26 -6.81 -2.41
C ALA A 28 5.60 -7.46 -2.05
N VAL A 29 6.63 -6.64 -1.89
CA VAL A 29 7.97 -7.05 -1.50
C VAL A 29 8.29 -6.48 -0.12
N TYR A 30 8.84 -7.32 0.75
CA TYR A 30 9.40 -6.85 2.02
C TYR A 30 10.82 -6.37 1.80
N ILE A 31 11.10 -5.15 2.24
CA ILE A 31 12.41 -4.51 2.23
C ILE A 31 12.87 -4.40 3.67
N LYS A 32 13.91 -5.16 4.02
CA LYS A 32 14.51 -5.09 5.35
C LYS A 32 15.33 -3.80 5.46
N GLU A 33 14.88 -2.88 6.31
CA GLU A 33 15.49 -1.58 6.52
C GLU A 33 15.12 -1.08 7.92
N GLU A 34 16.07 -0.50 8.65
CA GLU A 34 15.75 0.10 9.94
C GLU A 34 15.11 1.47 9.75
N HIS A 35 14.04 1.73 10.50
CA HIS A 35 13.38 3.03 10.49
C HIS A 35 12.67 3.31 11.82
N THR A 36 12.36 4.57 12.06
CA THR A 36 11.62 5.03 13.25
C THR A 36 10.16 5.37 12.95
N TYR A 37 9.69 5.08 11.73
CA TYR A 37 8.28 5.28 11.36
C TYR A 37 7.34 4.34 12.09
N LYS A 38 6.15 4.84 12.42
CA LYS A 38 5.07 4.02 12.99
C LYS A 38 4.59 3.01 11.95
N PRO A 39 4.33 1.74 12.35
CA PRO A 39 3.70 0.76 11.48
C PRO A 39 2.41 1.31 10.85
N GLY A 40 2.21 1.05 9.56
CA GLY A 40 1.08 1.55 8.79
C GLY A 40 1.32 2.92 8.14
N LYS A 41 2.39 3.66 8.49
CA LYS A 41 2.72 4.91 7.79
C LYS A 41 3.02 4.62 6.32
N VAL A 42 2.38 5.36 5.41
CA VAL A 42 2.68 5.29 3.98
C VAL A 42 3.74 6.33 3.65
N LEU A 43 4.86 5.87 3.10
CA LEU A 43 5.88 6.72 2.52
C LEU A 43 5.56 6.90 1.04
N ASN A 44 5.35 8.16 0.66
CA ASN A 44 5.13 8.53 -0.73
C ASN A 44 6.49 8.58 -1.45
N ALA A 45 6.81 7.54 -2.21
CA ALA A 45 7.89 7.58 -3.17
C ALA A 45 7.32 7.84 -4.56
N LYS A 46 8.04 8.59 -5.41
CA LYS A 46 7.59 9.02 -6.75
C LYS A 46 6.96 7.92 -7.62
N SER A 47 7.32 6.66 -7.39
CA SER A 47 6.87 5.52 -8.19
C SER A 47 6.51 4.30 -7.37
N SER A 48 6.48 4.39 -6.02
CA SER A 48 6.22 3.22 -5.18
C SER A 48 5.48 3.60 -3.90
N ILE A 49 4.69 2.66 -3.39
CA ILE A 49 3.89 2.82 -2.17
C ILE A 49 4.52 1.92 -1.12
N ARG A 50 5.32 2.51 -0.24
CA ARG A 50 5.93 1.78 0.89
C ARG A 50 5.14 1.99 2.15
N ILE A 51 4.79 0.88 2.79
CA ILE A 51 4.19 0.88 4.13
C ILE A 51 5.29 0.54 5.13
N ALA A 52 5.48 1.41 6.12
CA ALA A 52 6.32 1.12 7.27
C ALA A 52 5.75 -0.04 8.06
N VAL A 53 6.57 -1.04 8.36
CA VAL A 53 6.25 -2.16 9.25
C VAL A 53 7.36 -2.32 10.27
N ARG A 54 7.25 -3.30 11.17
CA ARG A 54 8.37 -3.58 12.07
C ARG A 54 9.57 -4.08 11.25
N ASP A 55 10.74 -3.50 11.51
CA ASP A 55 12.03 -3.88 10.93
C ASP A 55 12.10 -3.76 9.40
N GLY A 56 11.29 -2.91 8.77
CA GLY A 56 11.36 -2.69 7.32
C GLY A 56 10.10 -2.12 6.69
N PHE A 57 10.05 -2.21 5.37
CA PHE A 57 8.93 -1.72 4.57
C PHE A 57 8.26 -2.86 3.79
N ILE A 58 6.97 -2.71 3.56
CA ILE A 58 6.25 -3.45 2.53
C ILE A 58 6.08 -2.52 1.34
N ASP A 59 6.79 -2.80 0.25
CA ASP A 59 6.63 -2.09 -1.02
C ASP A 59 5.54 -2.77 -1.85
N MET A 60 4.45 -2.05 -2.09
CA MET A 60 3.32 -2.58 -2.86
C MET A 60 3.68 -2.66 -4.34
N GLU A 61 3.44 -3.81 -4.96
CA GLU A 61 3.69 -4.00 -6.40
C GLU A 61 2.38 -3.98 -7.19
N GLU A 62 1.42 -4.83 -6.79
CA GLU A 62 0.13 -4.98 -7.46
C GLU A 62 -1.01 -4.86 -6.45
N ILE A 63 -1.88 -3.88 -6.68
CA ILE A 63 -3.02 -3.56 -5.83
C ILE A 63 -4.29 -3.33 -6.67
N GLN A 64 -5.44 -3.40 -6.00
CA GLN A 64 -6.73 -3.13 -6.62
C GLN A 64 -7.51 -2.13 -5.77
N LEU A 65 -7.85 -1.02 -6.40
CA LEU A 65 -8.79 -0.02 -5.89
C LEU A 65 -10.24 -0.53 -6.02
N PRO A 66 -11.17 -0.03 -5.20
CA PRO A 66 -12.55 -0.50 -5.22
C PRO A 66 -13.21 -0.17 -6.57
N GLY A 67 -13.86 -1.16 -7.18
CA GLY A 67 -14.48 -1.02 -8.50
C GLY A 67 -13.50 -0.87 -9.68
N LYS A 68 -12.19 -1.06 -9.48
CA LYS A 68 -11.18 -1.00 -10.53
C LYS A 68 -10.54 -2.37 -10.78
N ARG A 69 -9.83 -2.50 -11.91
CA ARG A 69 -8.97 -3.67 -12.17
C ARG A 69 -7.74 -3.65 -11.27
N LYS A 70 -7.07 -4.79 -11.15
CA LYS A 70 -5.72 -4.86 -10.56
C LYS A 70 -4.76 -4.02 -11.39
N MET A 71 -3.85 -3.33 -10.74
CA MET A 71 -2.89 -2.43 -11.39
C MET A 71 -1.64 -2.31 -10.54
N SER A 72 -0.56 -1.85 -11.16
CA SER A 72 0.67 -1.59 -10.42
C SER A 72 0.52 -0.43 -9.45
N ALA A 73 1.30 -0.40 -8.37
CA ALA A 73 1.33 0.73 -7.44
C ALA A 73 1.65 2.06 -8.15
N ARG A 74 2.50 2.02 -9.19
CA ARG A 74 2.81 3.18 -10.03
C ARG A 74 1.60 3.70 -10.80
N GLU A 75 0.79 2.81 -11.37
CA GLU A 75 -0.44 3.20 -12.06
C GLU A 75 -1.46 3.79 -11.08
N VAL A 76 -1.56 3.26 -9.85
CA VAL A 76 -2.38 3.86 -8.80
C VAL A 76 -1.91 5.28 -8.50
N LEU A 77 -0.61 5.50 -8.31
CA LEU A 77 -0.05 6.83 -7.99
C LEU A 77 -0.28 7.87 -9.11
N ASN A 78 -0.47 7.45 -10.35
CA ASN A 78 -0.82 8.37 -11.45
C ASN A 78 -2.25 8.93 -11.29
N GLY A 79 -3.17 8.16 -10.68
CA GLY A 79 -4.55 8.56 -10.45
C GLY A 79 -4.87 8.98 -9.02
N LEU A 80 -4.03 8.59 -8.05
CA LEU A 80 -4.20 8.82 -6.61
C LEU A 80 -2.99 9.57 -6.06
N LYS A 81 -3.19 10.81 -5.63
CA LYS A 81 -2.17 11.58 -4.92
C LYS A 81 -2.22 11.26 -3.43
N LEU A 82 -1.17 10.63 -2.91
CA LEU A 82 -1.00 10.40 -1.48
C LEU A 82 -0.64 11.70 -0.77
N LYS A 83 -1.39 12.04 0.28
CA LYS A 83 -1.12 13.14 1.20
C LYS A 83 -0.07 12.74 2.22
N ASP A 84 0.57 13.72 2.85
CA ASP A 84 1.66 13.49 3.81
C ASP A 84 1.22 12.72 5.07
N ASN A 85 -0.08 12.77 5.39
CA ASN A 85 -0.68 12.04 6.51
C ASN A 85 -1.26 10.68 6.10
N ALA A 86 -0.99 10.20 4.88
CA ALA A 86 -1.48 8.92 4.42
C ALA A 86 -0.92 7.76 5.27
N HIS A 87 -1.82 6.85 5.66
CA HIS A 87 -1.48 5.66 6.42
C HIS A 87 -2.48 4.55 6.11
N VAL A 88 -2.09 3.31 6.39
CA VAL A 88 -2.95 2.14 6.27
C VAL A 88 -3.37 1.64 7.64
N VAL A 89 -4.59 1.11 7.72
CA VAL A 89 -5.17 0.46 8.90
C VAL A 89 -5.68 -0.94 8.59
#